data_AF-A0A2U1K963-F1
#
_entry.id   AF-A0A2U1K963-F1
#
_cell.length_a   1.000
_cell.length_b   1.000
_cell.length_c   1.000
_cell.angle_alpha   90.00
_cell.angle_beta   90.00
_cell.angle_gamma   90.00
#
_symmetry.space_group_name_H-M   'P 1'
#
loop_
_entity.id
_entity.type
_entity.pdbx_description
1 polymer ?
#
loop_
_entity_poly.entity_id
_entity_poly.type
_entity_poly.pdbx_seq_one_letter_code
_entity_poly.pdbx_strand_id
1 'polypeptide(L)'
;MSWQTYVDDHLMCDIEGTGQHLTSAAIFGTDGTVWAKSASFPEFKPNEIDAIIKEFNEAGQLAPTGLFLGGAKYMVIQGEAGAVIRGKKGAGGICIKKTGQAMVFGIYDEPVAPGQCNMVVERRSLFKPNEIDAIIKEFNEAGQLAPTGLFLGGAKYMVIQGEAGAVIRGKKGAGGICIKKTGQAMVFGIYDEPVAPGQCNMVVERLGDYLLDQGM
;
A
#
# COMPACT_ATOMS: atom_id res chain seq x y z
N MET A 1 1.38 -14.10 -7.53
CA MET A 1 1.06 -14.10 -6.08
C MET A 1 -0.41 -14.43 -5.91
N SER A 2 -0.77 -15.23 -4.90
CA SER A 2 -2.17 -15.51 -4.59
C SER A 2 -2.74 -14.40 -3.70
N TRP A 3 -4.08 -14.24 -3.66
CA TRP A 3 -4.71 -13.31 -2.72
C TRP A 3 -4.45 -13.69 -1.26
N GLN A 4 -4.31 -14.98 -0.98
CA GLN A 4 -3.97 -15.46 0.37
C GLN A 4 -2.60 -14.98 0.80
N THR A 5 -1.60 -15.09 -0.08
CA THR A 5 -0.24 -14.56 0.15
C THR A 5 -0.28 -13.06 0.45
N TYR A 6 -1.15 -12.30 -0.20
CA TYR A 6 -1.28 -10.86 0.10
C TYR A 6 -1.82 -10.62 1.52
N VAL A 7 -2.82 -11.38 1.95
CA VAL A 7 -3.34 -11.27 3.33
C VAL A 7 -2.24 -11.62 4.33
N ASP A 8 -1.55 -12.74 4.12
CA ASP A 8 -0.56 -13.26 5.06
C ASP A 8 0.69 -12.34 5.14
N ASP A 9 1.21 -11.89 3.99
CA ASP A 9 2.50 -11.17 3.91
C ASP A 9 2.36 -9.64 3.98
N HIS A 10 1.18 -9.07 3.71
CA HIS A 10 1.00 -7.62 3.62
C HIS A 10 -0.05 -7.04 4.55
N LEU A 11 -1.07 -7.81 4.96
CA LEU A 11 -2.08 -7.34 5.90
C LEU A 11 -1.84 -7.85 7.32
N MET A 12 -1.41 -9.11 7.45
CA MET A 12 -1.10 -9.74 8.74
C MET A 12 0.38 -9.65 9.12
N CYS A 13 1.14 -8.79 8.45
CA CYS A 13 2.56 -8.58 8.75
C CYS A 13 2.78 -7.75 10.02
N ASP A 14 4.02 -7.77 10.51
CA ASP A 14 4.46 -6.91 11.60
C ASP A 14 4.37 -5.43 11.18
N ILE A 15 3.61 -4.66 11.96
CA ILE A 15 3.40 -3.24 11.77
C ILE A 15 4.65 -2.49 12.26
N GLU A 16 5.44 -2.00 11.31
CA GLU A 16 6.62 -1.15 11.58
C GLU A 16 7.68 -1.79 12.49
N GLY A 17 7.76 -3.13 12.53
CA GLY A 17 8.73 -3.84 13.36
C GLY A 17 8.45 -3.75 14.86
N THR A 18 7.19 -3.46 15.22
CA THR A 18 6.76 -3.34 16.62
C THR A 18 6.41 -4.70 17.24
N GLY A 19 6.41 -5.77 16.45
CA GLY A 19 5.90 -7.10 16.79
C GLY A 19 4.37 -7.18 16.83
N GLN A 20 3.66 -6.11 16.45
CA GLN A 20 2.20 -6.03 16.47
C GLN A 20 1.64 -6.30 15.07
N HIS A 21 0.43 -6.87 15.01
CA HIS A 21 -0.25 -7.18 13.76
C HIS A 21 -1.75 -6.86 13.87
N LEU A 22 -2.44 -6.80 12.72
CA LEU A 22 -3.90 -6.75 12.74
C LEU A 22 -4.47 -8.00 13.44
N THR A 23 -5.61 -7.86 14.12
CA THR A 23 -6.31 -8.99 14.73
C THR A 23 -6.79 -9.96 13.66
N SER A 24 -7.31 -9.42 12.56
CA SER A 24 -7.65 -10.17 11.37
C SER A 24 -7.76 -9.25 10.15
N ALA A 25 -7.57 -9.84 8.97
CA ALA A 25 -7.71 -9.16 7.68
C ALA A 25 -8.36 -10.05 6.63
N ALA A 26 -8.93 -9.43 5.60
CA ALA A 26 -9.52 -10.13 4.46
C ALA A 26 -9.59 -9.25 3.21
N ILE A 27 -9.74 -9.90 2.05
CA ILE A 27 -9.96 -9.26 0.76
C ILE A 27 -11.23 -9.87 0.16
N PHE A 28 -12.16 -8.99 -0.19
CA PHE A 28 -13.42 -9.33 -0.85
C PHE A 28 -13.45 -8.69 -2.23
N GLY A 29 -14.09 -9.33 -3.21
CA GLY A 29 -14.53 -8.66 -4.42
C GLY A 29 -15.60 -7.61 -4.10
N THR A 30 -15.79 -6.63 -4.98
CA THR A 30 -16.87 -5.63 -4.85
C THR A 30 -18.28 -6.22 -4.93
N ASP A 31 -18.39 -7.49 -5.34
CA ASP A 31 -19.60 -8.32 -5.35
C ASP A 31 -19.85 -9.07 -4.03
N GLY A 32 -18.94 -8.96 -3.06
CA GLY A 32 -19.01 -9.67 -1.78
C GLY A 32 -18.39 -11.07 -1.78
N THR A 33 -17.80 -11.51 -2.90
CA THR A 33 -17.08 -12.80 -2.97
C THR A 33 -15.79 -12.73 -2.16
N VAL A 34 -15.52 -13.71 -1.31
CA VAL A 34 -14.25 -13.78 -0.56
C VAL A 34 -13.11 -14.17 -1.51
N TRP A 35 -12.09 -13.33 -1.61
CA TRP A 35 -10.87 -13.64 -2.36
C TRP A 35 -9.80 -14.26 -1.47
N ALA A 36 -9.66 -13.75 -0.24
CA ALA A 36 -8.79 -14.31 0.79
C ALA A 36 -9.18 -13.80 2.17
N LYS A 37 -8.87 -14.56 3.23
CA LYS A 37 -9.07 -14.12 4.61
C LYS A 37 -8.06 -14.77 5.54
N SER A 38 -7.71 -14.06 6.59
CA SER A 38 -6.94 -14.62 7.70
C SER A 38 -7.76 -15.67 8.46
N ALA A 39 -7.09 -16.60 9.15
CA ALA A 39 -7.76 -17.65 9.92
C ALA A 39 -8.64 -17.09 11.05
N SER A 40 -8.24 -15.96 11.64
CA SER A 40 -8.96 -15.25 12.70
C SER A 40 -10.07 -14.32 12.20
N PHE A 41 -10.29 -14.22 10.88
CA PHE A 41 -11.34 -13.36 10.35
C PHE A 41 -12.73 -13.88 10.77
N PRO A 42 -13.59 -13.02 11.35
CA PRO A 42 -14.83 -13.45 11.98
C PRO A 42 -15.81 -14.06 10.96
N GLU A 43 -16.63 -14.99 11.46
CA GLU A 43 -17.80 -15.52 10.74
C GLU A 43 -18.81 -14.38 10.49
N PHE A 44 -18.93 -13.95 9.24
CA PHE A 44 -19.80 -12.84 8.85
C PHE A 44 -21.08 -13.33 8.17
N LYS A 45 -22.08 -12.46 8.11
CA LYS A 45 -23.31 -12.72 7.36
C LYS A 45 -23.31 -11.97 6.03
N PRO A 46 -23.92 -12.52 4.95
CA PRO A 46 -23.97 -11.83 3.65
C PRO A 46 -24.54 -10.41 3.72
N ASN A 47 -25.58 -10.20 4.53
CA ASN A 47 -26.21 -8.89 4.70
C ASN A 47 -25.29 -7.85 5.36
N GLU A 48 -24.27 -8.26 6.13
CA GLU A 48 -23.27 -7.35 6.68
C GLU A 48 -22.36 -6.81 5.56
N ILE A 49 -21.93 -7.68 4.64
CA ILE A 49 -21.12 -7.31 3.48
C ILE A 49 -21.92 -6.44 2.51
N ASP A 50 -23.19 -6.78 2.25
CA ASP A 50 -24.07 -5.97 1.40
C ASP A 50 -24.26 -4.54 1.93
N ALA A 51 -24.34 -4.39 3.26
CA ALA A 51 -24.47 -3.07 3.88
C ALA A 51 -23.19 -2.23 3.71
N ILE A 52 -22.01 -2.87 3.78
CA ILE A 52 -20.71 -2.23 3.49
C ILE A 52 -20.59 -1.83 2.01
N ILE A 53 -21.03 -2.70 1.09
CA ILE A 53 -21.06 -2.38 -0.35
C ILE A 53 -21.96 -1.17 -0.62
N LYS A 54 -23.13 -1.13 0.01
CA LYS A 54 -24.06 0.02 -0.09
C LYS A 54 -23.44 1.31 0.44
N GLU A 55 -22.76 1.28 1.59
CA GLU A 55 -22.06 2.44 2.15
C GLU A 55 -20.99 3.00 1.19
N PHE A 56 -20.28 2.13 0.46
CA PHE A 56 -19.33 2.60 -0.56
C PHE A 56 -19.98 3.18 -1.81
N ASN A 57 -21.24 2.85 -2.10
CA ASN A 57 -21.97 3.40 -3.24
C ASN A 57 -22.71 4.68 -2.85
N GLU A 58 -23.20 4.76 -1.62
CA GLU A 58 -23.89 5.91 -1.04
C GLU A 58 -23.47 6.06 0.42
N ALA A 59 -22.63 7.05 0.70
CA ALA A 59 -22.09 7.26 2.04
C ALA A 59 -23.16 7.74 3.04
N GLY A 60 -23.07 7.29 4.29
CA GLY A 60 -23.96 7.67 5.40
C GLY A 60 -25.06 6.66 5.73
N GLN A 61 -25.17 5.55 5.00
CA GLN A 61 -26.16 4.50 5.22
C GLN A 61 -25.91 3.71 6.52
N LEU A 62 -24.64 3.52 6.89
CA LEU A 62 -24.22 2.84 8.11
C LEU A 62 -24.14 3.75 9.32
N ALA A 63 -24.14 5.08 9.16
CA ALA A 63 -24.02 6.00 10.30
C ALA A 63 -25.18 5.87 11.33
N PRO A 64 -26.46 5.70 10.92
CA PRO A 64 -27.57 5.52 11.87
C PRO A 64 -27.62 4.14 12.52
N THR A 65 -27.23 3.10 11.79
CA THR A 65 -27.40 1.69 12.21
C THR A 65 -26.15 1.11 12.87
N GLY A 66 -24.97 1.61 12.49
CA GLY A 66 -23.65 1.08 12.81
C GLY A 66 -23.16 0.08 11.76
N LEU A 67 -21.85 -0.07 11.67
CA LEU A 67 -21.22 -1.09 10.84
C LEU A 67 -21.23 -2.42 11.61
N PHE A 68 -21.86 -3.45 11.05
CA PHE A 68 -21.85 -4.79 11.63
C PHE A 68 -20.89 -5.69 10.86
N LEU A 69 -20.09 -6.46 11.58
CA LEU A 69 -19.28 -7.53 11.01
C LEU A 69 -19.10 -8.65 12.05
N GLY A 70 -19.48 -9.86 11.69
CA GLY A 70 -19.42 -11.01 12.58
C GLY A 70 -20.21 -10.84 13.87
N GLY A 71 -21.38 -10.19 13.77
CA GLY A 71 -22.25 -9.88 14.90
C GLY A 71 -21.74 -8.76 15.82
N ALA A 72 -20.52 -8.25 15.61
CA ALA A 72 -20.01 -7.10 16.35
C ALA A 72 -20.48 -5.80 15.70
N LYS A 73 -20.99 -4.87 16.52
CA LYS A 73 -21.35 -3.52 16.10
C LYS A 73 -20.18 -2.56 16.30
N TYR A 74 -19.79 -1.87 15.24
CA TYR A 74 -18.81 -0.79 15.22
C TYR A 74 -19.52 0.55 15.00
N MET A 75 -19.13 1.56 15.75
CA MET A 75 -19.56 2.95 15.53
C MET A 75 -18.82 3.50 14.32
N VAL A 76 -19.54 3.94 13.30
CA VAL A 76 -18.94 4.55 12.11
C VAL A 76 -18.27 5.87 12.51
N ILE A 77 -17.02 6.05 12.10
CA ILE A 77 -16.24 7.27 12.29
C ILE A 77 -15.85 7.85 10.93
N GLN A 78 -15.23 9.03 10.92
CA GLN A 78 -14.88 9.73 9.69
C GLN A 78 -14.01 8.88 8.76
N GLY A 79 -14.58 8.51 7.61
CA GLY A 79 -13.93 7.82 6.49
C GLY A 79 -13.66 8.75 5.30
N GLU A 80 -13.52 8.16 4.12
CA GLU A 80 -13.48 8.85 2.82
C GLU A 80 -14.65 8.33 1.98
N ALA A 81 -15.60 9.19 1.61
CA ALA A 81 -16.79 8.79 0.87
C ALA A 81 -16.42 8.01 -0.41
N GLY A 82 -16.99 6.82 -0.57
CA GLY A 82 -16.72 5.92 -1.70
C GLY A 82 -15.34 5.25 -1.73
N ALA A 83 -14.46 5.53 -0.75
CA ALA A 83 -13.07 5.06 -0.77
C ALA A 83 -12.65 4.34 0.52
N VAL A 84 -13.03 4.85 1.70
CA VAL A 84 -12.64 4.29 3.00
C VAL A 84 -13.81 4.34 3.98
N ILE A 85 -14.12 3.22 4.61
CA ILE A 85 -15.05 3.14 5.74
C ILE A 85 -14.23 2.80 6.99
N ARG A 86 -14.49 3.51 8.09
CA ARG A 86 -13.82 3.28 9.37
C ARG A 86 -14.86 3.10 10.47
N GLY A 87 -14.63 2.13 11.34
CA GLY A 87 -15.48 1.84 12.49
C GLY A 87 -14.66 1.66 13.76
N LYS A 88 -15.22 2.08 14.89
CA LYS A 88 -14.62 1.92 16.22
C LYS A 88 -15.49 1.06 17.13
N LYS A 89 -14.87 0.17 17.92
CA LYS A 89 -15.53 -0.66 18.94
C LYS A 89 -14.65 -0.72 20.17
N GLY A 90 -14.94 0.13 21.16
CA GLY A 90 -14.11 0.24 22.36
C GLY A 90 -12.68 0.66 22.03
N ALA A 91 -11.71 -0.16 22.42
CA ALA A 91 -10.29 0.00 22.16
C ALA A 91 -9.88 -0.35 20.72
N GLY A 92 -10.57 -1.31 20.11
CA GLY A 92 -10.33 -1.76 18.75
C GLY A 92 -11.19 -1.07 17.69
N GLY A 93 -11.10 -1.58 16.48
CA GLY A 93 -11.87 -1.06 15.36
C GLY A 93 -11.67 -1.83 14.06
N ILE A 94 -12.17 -1.23 12.98
CA ILE A 94 -12.13 -1.77 11.64
C ILE A 94 -11.85 -0.64 10.64
N CYS A 95 -11.01 -0.92 9.65
CA CYS A 95 -10.83 -0.11 8.46
C CYS A 95 -11.14 -0.96 7.22
N ILE A 96 -11.86 -0.37 6.27
CA ILE A 96 -12.21 -1.01 5.02
C ILE A 96 -11.85 -0.06 3.87
N LYS A 97 -10.96 -0.49 2.99
CA LYS A 97 -10.55 0.27 1.80
C LYS A 97 -11.18 -0.31 0.54
N LYS A 98 -11.91 0.51 -0.22
CA LYS A 98 -12.38 0.14 -1.57
C LYS A 98 -11.29 0.41 -2.62
N THR A 99 -11.15 -0.52 -3.54
CA THR A 99 -10.35 -0.45 -4.76
C THR A 99 -11.25 -0.55 -5.99
N GLY A 100 -10.68 -0.61 -7.19
CA GLY A 100 -11.48 -0.76 -8.42
C GLY A 100 -12.28 -2.06 -8.50
N GLN A 101 -11.82 -3.15 -7.87
CA GLN A 101 -12.42 -4.48 -7.98
C GLN A 101 -12.61 -5.21 -6.65
N ALA A 102 -12.03 -4.67 -5.56
CA ALA A 102 -11.99 -5.33 -4.26
C ALA A 102 -12.21 -4.36 -3.10
N MET A 103 -12.52 -4.91 -1.94
CA MET A 103 -12.56 -4.27 -0.64
C MET A 103 -11.57 -4.97 0.28
N VAL A 104 -10.65 -4.22 0.88
CA VAL A 104 -9.63 -4.71 1.81
C VAL A 104 -10.07 -4.38 3.22
N PHE A 105 -10.12 -5.39 4.09
CA PHE A 105 -10.58 -5.29 5.46
C PHE A 105 -9.40 -5.48 6.40
N GLY A 106 -9.33 -4.64 7.44
CA GLY A 106 -8.46 -4.86 8.60
C GLY A 106 -9.18 -4.56 9.89
N ILE A 107 -9.15 -5.53 10.80
CA ILE A 107 -9.68 -5.45 12.15
C ILE A 107 -8.48 -5.39 13.09
N TYR A 108 -8.53 -4.49 14.05
CA TYR A 108 -7.48 -4.31 15.04
C TYR A 108 -8.07 -4.21 16.45
N ASP A 109 -7.22 -4.50 17.43
CA ASP A 109 -7.47 -4.32 18.84
C ASP A 109 -6.21 -3.73 19.49
N GLU A 110 -6.29 -3.33 20.77
CA GLU A 110 -5.11 -2.86 21.50
C GLU A 110 -3.99 -3.92 21.51
N PRO A 111 -2.72 -3.51 21.37
CA PRO A 111 -2.20 -2.13 21.40
C PRO A 111 -2.16 -1.43 20.02
N VAL A 112 -2.72 -2.02 18.97
CA VAL A 112 -2.68 -1.45 17.62
C VAL A 112 -3.58 -0.23 17.55
N ALA A 113 -3.01 0.91 17.16
CA ALA A 113 -3.75 2.16 17.03
C ALA A 113 -4.56 2.22 15.72
N PRO A 114 -5.66 3.01 15.66
CA PRO A 114 -6.43 3.19 14.43
C PRO A 114 -5.59 3.63 13.23
N GLY A 115 -4.61 4.51 13.44
CA GLY A 115 -3.71 5.00 12.39
C GLY A 115 -2.83 3.90 11.80
N GLN A 116 -2.40 2.93 12.62
CA GLN A 116 -1.62 1.78 12.16
C GLN A 116 -2.47 0.84 11.30
N CYS A 117 -3.72 0.57 11.70
CA CYS A 117 -4.64 -0.20 10.87
C CYS A 117 -4.91 0.50 9.53
N ASN A 118 -5.20 1.81 9.56
CA ASN A 118 -5.39 2.60 8.35
C ASN A 118 -4.17 2.52 7.42
N MET A 119 -2.96 2.61 7.97
CA MET A 119 -1.73 2.50 7.17
C MET A 119 -1.60 1.14 6.48
N VAL A 120 -1.96 0.04 7.14
CA VAL A 120 -1.88 -1.31 6.55
C VAL A 120 -2.98 -1.54 5.51
N VAL A 121 -4.22 -1.18 5.83
CA VAL A 121 -5.40 -1.44 4.97
C VAL A 121 -5.48 -0.46 3.80
N GLU A 122 -5.19 0.81 4.06
CA GLU A 122 -5.24 1.88 3.07
C GLU A 122 -3.90 2.08 2.37
N ARG A 123 -2.93 1.19 2.60
CA ARG A 123 -1.68 1.13 1.83
C ARG A 123 -2.04 0.92 0.37
N ARG A 124 -2.29 2.05 -0.31
CA ARG A 124 -2.25 2.18 -1.76
C ARG A 124 -0.98 1.49 -2.19
N SER A 125 -1.07 0.70 -3.26
CA SER A 125 0.07 0.11 -3.97
C SER A 125 1.32 0.92 -3.69
N LEU A 126 2.37 0.25 -3.20
CA LEU A 126 3.63 0.87 -2.75
C LEU A 126 4.11 1.99 -3.68
N PHE A 127 3.70 1.96 -4.96
CA PHE A 127 3.85 3.02 -5.95
C PHE A 127 2.50 3.30 -6.64
N LYS A 128 2.14 4.59 -6.80
CA LYS A 128 0.97 4.96 -7.60
C LYS A 128 1.29 4.80 -9.09
N PRO A 129 0.34 4.41 -9.96
CA PRO A 129 0.59 4.28 -11.39
C PRO A 129 1.21 5.54 -12.02
N ASN A 130 0.74 6.73 -11.61
CA ASN A 130 1.29 8.00 -12.09
C ASN A 130 2.73 8.27 -11.62
N GLU A 131 3.18 7.70 -10.50
CA GLU A 131 4.56 7.77 -10.03
C GLU A 131 5.45 6.92 -10.96
N ILE A 132 5.01 5.72 -11.32
CA ILE A 132 5.71 4.84 -12.27
C ILE A 132 5.74 5.45 -13.67
N ASP A 133 4.62 6.01 -14.14
CA ASP A 133 4.55 6.68 -15.45
C ASP A 133 5.53 7.86 -15.53
N ALA A 134 5.68 8.62 -14.44
CA ALA A 134 6.61 9.74 -14.39
C ALA A 134 8.09 9.26 -14.45
N ILE A 135 8.40 8.14 -13.81
CA ILE A 135 9.73 7.50 -13.88
C ILE A 135 10.01 6.99 -15.30
N ILE A 136 9.04 6.34 -15.94
CA ILE A 136 9.17 5.87 -17.33
C ILE A 136 9.39 7.06 -18.27
N LYS A 137 8.66 8.17 -18.06
CA LYS A 137 8.86 9.40 -18.83
C LYS A 137 10.27 9.97 -18.65
N GLU A 138 10.80 10.01 -17.43
CA GLU A 138 12.17 10.45 -17.18
C GLU A 138 13.22 9.59 -17.89
N PHE A 139 13.01 8.26 -17.96
CA PHE A 139 13.90 7.39 -18.73
C PHE A 139 13.79 7.59 -20.24
N ASN A 140 12.65 8.04 -20.75
CA ASN A 140 12.48 8.31 -22.17
C ASN A 140 13.00 9.72 -22.54
N GLU A 141 12.84 10.68 -21.64
CA GLU A 141 13.27 12.07 -21.79
C GLU A 141 13.74 12.61 -20.43
N ALA A 142 15.05 12.82 -20.30
CA ALA A 142 15.64 13.29 -19.05
C ALA A 142 15.24 14.74 -18.72
N GLY A 143 15.07 15.04 -17.43
CA GLY A 143 14.78 16.38 -16.91
C GLY A 143 13.32 16.67 -16.60
N GLN A 144 12.41 15.71 -16.79
CA GLN A 144 10.98 15.85 -16.49
C GLN A 144 10.70 15.86 -14.98
N LEU A 145 11.46 15.08 -14.21
CA LEU A 145 11.34 14.98 -12.76
C LEU A 145 12.16 16.04 -12.01
N ALA A 146 13.14 16.69 -12.64
CA ALA A 146 13.98 17.68 -11.96
C ALA A 146 13.20 18.89 -11.39
N PRO A 147 12.21 19.49 -12.11
CA PRO A 147 11.42 20.60 -11.59
C PRO A 147 10.39 20.19 -10.52
N THR A 148 9.84 18.98 -10.63
CA THR A 148 8.71 18.53 -9.82
C THR A 148 9.12 17.66 -8.64
N GLY A 149 10.25 16.96 -8.75
CA GLY A 149 10.75 15.93 -7.85
C GLY A 149 10.30 14.52 -8.27
N LEU A 150 11.10 13.52 -7.91
CA LEU A 150 10.75 12.11 -8.06
C LEU A 150 9.81 11.71 -6.91
N PHE A 151 8.60 11.28 -7.23
CA PHE A 151 7.66 10.73 -6.25
C PHE A 151 7.63 9.22 -6.34
N LEU A 152 7.79 8.56 -5.20
CA LEU A 152 7.67 7.11 -5.12
C LEU A 152 7.11 6.73 -3.75
N GLY A 153 5.96 6.06 -3.73
CA GLY A 153 5.30 5.63 -2.49
C GLY A 153 4.91 6.78 -1.57
N GLY A 154 4.49 7.90 -2.16
CA GLY A 154 4.16 9.11 -1.43
C GLY A 154 5.36 9.89 -0.88
N ALA A 155 6.59 9.38 -0.97
CA ALA A 155 7.79 10.12 -0.64
C ALA A 155 8.27 10.94 -1.85
N LYS A 156 8.65 12.20 -1.60
CA LYS A 156 9.29 13.08 -2.58
C LYS A 156 10.80 13.02 -2.41
N TYR A 157 11.51 12.76 -3.51
CA TYR A 157 12.96 12.78 -3.62
C TYR A 157 13.38 13.93 -4.55
N MET A 158 14.42 14.65 -4.17
CA MET A 158 15.07 15.61 -5.05
C MET A 158 15.91 14.85 -6.06
N VAL A 159 15.62 15.00 -7.36
CA VAL A 159 16.40 14.34 -8.42
C VAL A 159 17.83 14.89 -8.39
N ILE A 160 18.80 13.99 -8.43
CA ILE A 160 20.23 14.30 -8.52
C ILE A 160 20.83 13.66 -9.77
N GLN A 161 22.09 13.97 -10.06
CA GLN A 161 22.77 13.49 -11.26
C GLN A 161 22.77 11.94 -11.35
N GLY A 162 22.13 11.43 -12.39
CA GLY A 162 22.11 10.03 -12.81
C GLY A 162 22.66 9.87 -14.23
N GLU A 163 22.31 8.77 -14.88
CA GLU A 163 22.66 8.46 -16.27
C GLU A 163 21.40 8.52 -17.14
N ALA A 164 21.37 9.42 -18.12
CA ALA A 164 20.19 9.62 -18.95
C ALA A 164 19.77 8.32 -19.64
N GLY A 165 18.49 7.95 -19.48
CA GLY A 165 17.92 6.73 -20.06
C GLY A 165 18.29 5.42 -19.35
N ALA A 166 19.22 5.44 -18.39
CA ALA A 166 19.70 4.22 -17.72
C ALA A 166 19.49 4.26 -16.20
N VAL A 167 19.86 5.36 -15.53
CA VAL A 167 19.86 5.48 -14.06
C VAL A 167 19.23 6.79 -13.60
N ILE A 168 18.23 6.71 -12.72
CA ILE A 168 17.66 7.85 -12.00
C ILE A 168 18.10 7.78 -10.54
N ARG A 169 18.54 8.90 -9.98
CA ARG A 169 18.90 9.00 -8.57
C ARG A 169 18.12 10.13 -7.91
N GLY A 170 17.70 9.92 -6.67
CA GLY A 170 16.99 10.89 -5.87
C GLY A 170 17.48 10.92 -4.43
N LYS A 171 17.49 12.09 -3.80
CA LYS A 171 17.88 12.28 -2.40
C LYS A 171 16.70 12.77 -1.56
N LYS A 172 16.57 12.25 -0.34
CA LYS A 172 15.57 12.69 0.65
C LYS A 172 16.20 12.68 2.05
N GLY A 173 16.65 13.84 2.53
CA GLY A 173 17.35 13.94 3.81
C GLY A 173 18.67 13.16 3.80
N ALA A 174 18.85 12.27 4.78
CA ALA A 174 19.99 11.36 4.86
C ALA A 174 19.89 10.16 3.90
N GLY A 175 18.67 9.74 3.58
CA GLY A 175 18.40 8.67 2.63
C GLY A 175 18.24 9.11 1.17
N GLY A 176 17.84 8.16 0.34
CA GLY A 176 17.60 8.39 -1.08
C GLY A 176 17.14 7.16 -1.82
N ILE A 177 17.20 7.26 -3.15
CA ILE A 177 16.75 6.24 -4.08
C ILE A 177 17.65 6.19 -5.30
N CYS A 178 17.92 4.98 -5.78
CA CYS A 178 18.52 4.70 -7.08
C CYS A 178 17.58 3.79 -7.88
N ILE A 179 17.36 4.11 -9.15
CA ILE A 179 16.50 3.35 -10.06
C ILE A 179 17.31 3.07 -11.32
N LYS A 180 17.50 1.80 -11.67
CA LYS A 180 18.16 1.36 -12.91
C LYS A 180 17.12 0.72 -13.83
N LYS A 181 17.04 1.17 -15.07
CA LYS A 181 16.19 0.58 -16.12
C LYS A 181 16.89 -0.62 -16.75
N THR A 182 16.15 -1.69 -16.99
CA THR A 182 16.56 -2.85 -17.80
C THR A 182 15.66 -2.96 -19.05
N GLY A 183 15.79 -4.02 -19.85
CA GLY A 183 14.96 -4.22 -21.05
C GLY A 183 13.47 -4.46 -20.74
N GLN A 184 13.17 -5.17 -19.66
CA GLN A 184 11.84 -5.65 -19.26
C GLN A 184 11.47 -5.29 -17.82
N ALA A 185 12.40 -4.78 -17.03
CA ALA A 185 12.19 -4.46 -15.62
C ALA A 185 12.86 -3.13 -15.20
N MET A 186 12.59 -2.71 -13.97
CA MET A 186 13.29 -1.62 -13.31
C MET A 186 13.73 -2.11 -11.93
N VAL A 187 14.98 -1.86 -11.59
CA VAL A 187 15.56 -2.18 -10.28
C VAL A 187 15.47 -0.93 -9.42
N PHE A 188 14.83 -1.04 -8.26
CA PHE A 188 14.69 0.04 -7.29
C PHE A 188 15.51 -0.26 -6.05
N GLY A 189 16.38 0.65 -5.65
CA GLY A 189 17.03 0.63 -4.34
C GLY A 189 16.71 1.89 -3.57
N ILE A 190 16.02 1.73 -2.45
CA ILE A 190 15.78 2.79 -1.48
C ILE A 190 16.73 2.57 -0.32
N TYR A 191 17.39 3.62 0.14
CA TYR A 191 18.35 3.54 1.23
C TYR A 191 18.12 4.65 2.25
N ASP A 192 18.53 4.37 3.48
CA ASP A 192 18.62 5.31 4.58
C ASP A 192 19.87 4.98 5.41
N GLU A 193 20.22 5.82 6.37
CA GLU A 193 21.33 5.55 7.29
C GLU A 193 21.14 4.19 7.99
N PRO A 194 22.21 3.38 8.14
CA PRO A 194 23.62 3.69 7.90
C PRO A 194 24.12 3.40 6.46
N VAL A 195 23.24 3.07 5.51
CA VAL A 195 23.64 2.72 4.14
C VAL A 195 24.03 3.96 3.37
N ALA A 196 25.29 4.02 2.93
CA ALA A 196 25.76 5.15 2.14
C ALA A 196 25.17 5.12 0.72
N PRO A 197 24.89 6.29 0.10
CA PRO A 197 24.36 6.36 -1.27
C PRO A 197 25.13 5.52 -2.29
N GLY A 198 26.47 5.53 -2.21
CA GLY A 198 27.33 4.77 -3.11
C GLY A 198 27.17 3.25 -3.01
N GLN A 199 26.87 2.73 -1.81
CA GLN A 199 26.63 1.31 -1.61
C GLN A 199 25.33 0.88 -2.29
N CYS A 200 24.25 1.65 -2.10
CA CYS A 200 22.98 1.38 -2.76
C CYS A 200 23.10 1.47 -4.29
N ASN A 201 23.70 2.55 -4.79
CA ASN A 201 23.92 2.75 -6.22
C ASN A 201 24.66 1.56 -6.86
N MET A 202 25.76 1.12 -6.23
CA MET A 202 26.54 -0.01 -6.71
C MET A 202 25.72 -1.30 -6.80
N VAL A 203 24.88 -1.60 -5.81
CA VAL A 203 24.05 -2.80 -5.81
C VAL A 203 22.96 -2.74 -6.88
N VAL A 204 22.26 -1.61 -6.97
CA VAL A 204 21.17 -1.41 -7.95
C VAL A 204 21.69 -1.47 -9.38
N GLU A 205 22.79 -0.77 -9.65
CA GLU A 205 23.37 -0.69 -10.99
C GLU A 205 23.96 -2.04 -11.41
N ARG A 206 24.72 -2.72 -10.54
CA ARG A 206 25.25 -4.06 -10.85
C ARG A 206 24.15 -5.09 -11.09
N LEU A 207 23.08 -5.05 -10.30
CA LEU A 207 21.95 -5.95 -10.50
C LEU A 207 21.24 -5.64 -11.82
N GLY A 208 21.03 -4.38 -12.16
CA GLY A 208 20.41 -4.01 -13.43
C GLY A 208 21.28 -4.33 -14.65
N ASP A 209 22.60 -4.13 -14.56
CA ASP A 209 23.54 -4.53 -15.60
C ASP A 209 23.54 -6.06 -15.79
N TYR A 210 23.55 -6.83 -14.69
CA TYR A 210 23.42 -8.28 -14.76
C TYR A 210 22.10 -8.72 -15.44
N LEU A 211 20.97 -8.07 -15.14
CA LEU A 211 19.69 -8.37 -15.77
C LEU A 211 19.71 -8.04 -17.27
N LEU A 212 20.31 -6.92 -17.67
CA LEU A 212 20.52 -6.57 -19.08
C LEU A 212 21.34 -7.63 -19.81
N ASP A 213 22.42 -8.13 -19.19
CA ASP A 213 23.26 -9.19 -19.74
C ASP A 213 22.49 -10.52 -19.90
N GLN A 214 21.49 -10.77 -19.06
CA GLN A 214 20.59 -11.92 -19.18
C GLN A 214 19.45 -11.69 -20.20
N GLY A 215 19.42 -10.55 -20.90
CA GLY A 215 18.38 -10.20 -21.88
C GLY A 215 17.05 -9.75 -21.25
N MET A 216 17.08 -9.36 -19.97
CA MET A 216 15.95 -8.78 -19.24
C MET A 216 15.99 -7.25 -19.19
#